data_AF-A0A932T8B7-F1
#
_entry.id   AF-A0A932T8B7-F1
#
_cell.length_a   1.000
_cell.length_b   1.000
_cell.length_c   1.000
_cell.angle_alpha   90.00
_cell.angle_beta   90.00
_cell.angle_gamma   90.00
#
_symmetry.space_group_name_H-M   'P 1'
#
loop_
_entity.id
_entity.type
_entity.pdbx_description
1 polymer ?
#
loop_
_entity_poly.entity_id
_entity_poly.type
_entity_poly.pdbx_seq_one_letter_code
_entity_poly.pdbx_strand_id
1 'polypeptide(L)'
;MSYDNNIWLFDEGDGKLKKIDDNGVVLSETVDFRILFDSVPSPTQIIDRDGALYLYDPNKGFYLFDYYGALKNRIPFLQWKNPEVIAGNIYGFSDHSLYRYKPGSLNLIENKLPAVFIDALQIKAGNNKAYILQKNGLHVFSIQ
;
A
#
# COMPACT_ATOMS: atom_id res chain seq x y z
N MET A 1 5.81 -5.90 8.12
CA MET A 1 7.10 -6.60 8.26
C MET A 1 7.10 -7.70 7.24
N SER A 2 8.15 -7.78 6.41
CA SER A 2 8.31 -8.90 5.47
C SER A 2 8.47 -10.19 6.26
N TYR A 3 8.05 -11.31 5.68
CA TYR A 3 8.00 -12.62 6.36
C TYR A 3 9.40 -13.21 6.64
N ASP A 4 10.46 -12.59 6.14
CA ASP A 4 11.83 -13.12 6.11
C ASP A 4 12.89 -12.13 6.63
N ASN A 5 12.49 -11.15 7.45
CA ASN A 5 13.33 -10.07 8.02
C ASN A 5 14.00 -9.14 7.00
N ASN A 6 13.70 -9.28 5.71
CA ASN A 6 14.21 -8.37 4.69
C ASN A 6 13.33 -7.11 4.58
N ILE A 7 13.87 -6.07 3.96
CA ILE A 7 13.13 -4.85 3.65
C ILE A 7 13.09 -4.62 2.14
N TRP A 8 11.98 -4.08 1.67
CA TRP A 8 11.88 -3.52 0.32
C TRP A 8 12.04 -2.00 0.40
N LEU A 9 12.95 -1.46 -0.39
CA LEU A 9 13.12 -0.02 -0.55
C LEU A 9 12.98 0.38 -2.00
N PHE A 10 12.55 1.63 -2.22
CA PHE A 10 12.59 2.24 -3.53
C PHE A 10 13.86 3.07 -3.66
N ASP A 11 14.69 2.73 -4.64
CA ASP A 11 15.88 3.48 -5.01
C ASP A 11 15.50 4.47 -6.11
N GLU A 12 15.40 5.75 -5.76
CA GLU A 12 15.03 6.81 -6.71
C GLU A 12 16.10 7.05 -7.78
N GLY A 13 17.38 6.83 -7.47
CA GLY A 13 18.49 7.03 -8.41
C GLY A 13 18.50 5.96 -9.50
N ASP A 14 18.32 4.71 -9.09
CA ASP A 14 18.26 3.57 -10.01
C ASP A 14 16.85 3.35 -10.59
N GLY A 15 15.82 3.96 -10.03
CA GLY A 15 14.44 3.75 -10.43
C GLY A 15 13.99 2.31 -10.23
N LYS A 16 14.37 1.67 -9.12
CA LYS A 16 14.09 0.24 -8.85
C LYS A 16 13.54 0.02 -7.45
N LEU A 17 12.76 -1.05 -7.27
CA LEU A 17 12.58 -1.62 -5.93
C LEU A 17 13.70 -2.62 -5.67
N LYS A 18 14.34 -2.49 -4.51
CA LYS A 18 15.41 -3.38 -4.05
C LYS A 18 14.96 -4.07 -2.78
N LYS A 19 15.12 -5.40 -2.74
CA LYS A 19 15.01 -6.18 -1.52
C LYS A 19 16.38 -6.30 -0.88
N ILE A 20 16.48 -5.93 0.38
CA ILE A 20 17.75 -5.87 1.09
C ILE A 20 17.63 -6.65 2.41
N ASP A 21 18.68 -7.39 2.74
CA ASP A 21 18.79 -8.07 4.02
C ASP A 21 19.21 -7.14 5.17
N ASP A 22 19.33 -7.70 6.37
CA ASP A 22 19.73 -6.99 7.58
C ASP A 22 21.19 -6.52 7.58
N ASN A 23 22.02 -7.02 6.66
CA ASN A 23 23.41 -6.61 6.45
C ASN A 23 23.56 -5.56 5.35
N GLY A 24 22.47 -5.15 4.69
CA GLY A 24 22.51 -4.19 3.59
C GLY A 24 22.80 -4.81 2.22
N VAL A 25 22.80 -6.14 2.09
CA VAL A 25 23.03 -6.83 0.83
C VAL A 25 21.76 -6.83 -0.01
N VAL A 26 21.87 -6.41 -1.27
CA VAL A 26 20.77 -6.49 -2.24
C VAL A 26 20.56 -7.96 -2.62
N LEU A 27 19.40 -8.49 -2.27
CA LEU A 27 18.99 -9.87 -2.56
C LEU A 27 18.30 -9.99 -3.91
N SER A 28 17.50 -8.98 -4.27
CA SER A 28 16.78 -8.91 -5.54
C SER A 28 16.41 -7.48 -5.88
N GLU A 29 16.14 -7.24 -7.16
CA GLU A 29 15.69 -5.95 -7.65
C GLU A 29 14.70 -6.10 -8.82
N THR A 30 13.84 -5.11 -8.99
CA THR A 30 12.97 -5.03 -10.17
C THR A 30 13.75 -4.61 -11.42
N VAL A 31 13.12 -4.76 -12.58
CA VAL A 31 13.55 -4.03 -13.78
C VAL A 31 13.45 -2.51 -13.50
N ASP A 32 14.33 -1.75 -14.14
CA ASP A 32 14.34 -0.28 -14.08
C ASP A 32 12.97 0.30 -14.51
N PHE A 33 12.37 1.08 -13.62
CA PHE A 33 11.06 1.69 -13.81
C PHE A 33 11.03 2.72 -14.95
N ARG A 34 12.17 3.30 -15.31
CA ARG A 34 12.29 4.21 -16.47
C ARG A 34 12.11 3.46 -17.79
N ILE A 35 12.35 2.16 -17.80
CA ILE A 35 12.11 1.28 -18.94
C ILE A 35 10.66 0.78 -18.92
N LEU A 36 10.14 0.46 -17.73
CA LEU A 36 8.80 -0.11 -17.58
C LEU A 36 7.66 0.90 -17.71
N PHE A 37 7.87 2.17 -17.36
CA PHE A 37 6.80 3.15 -17.22
C PHE A 37 7.11 4.46 -17.94
N ASP A 38 6.06 5.10 -18.48
CA ASP A 38 6.15 6.43 -19.09
C ASP A 38 6.60 7.52 -18.09
N SER A 39 6.35 7.29 -16.81
CA SER A 39 6.86 8.14 -15.73
C SER A 39 7.15 7.30 -14.48
N VAL A 40 8.28 7.59 -13.85
CA VAL A 40 8.71 6.90 -12.63
C VAL A 40 7.74 7.25 -11.48
N PRO A 41 7.21 6.26 -10.74
CA PRO A 41 6.39 6.52 -9.57
C PRO A 41 7.19 7.24 -8.46
N SER A 42 6.53 8.10 -7.70
CA SER A 42 7.04 8.66 -6.44
C SER A 42 6.21 8.05 -5.30
N PRO A 43 6.58 6.85 -4.85
CA PRO A 43 5.75 6.07 -3.96
C PRO A 43 5.76 6.64 -2.54
N THR A 44 4.59 6.65 -1.92
CA THR A 44 4.46 6.97 -0.49
C THR A 44 4.49 5.72 0.38
N GLN A 45 4.20 4.56 -0.20
CA GLN A 45 4.16 3.29 0.53
C GLN A 45 4.62 2.11 -0.32
N ILE A 46 5.27 1.17 0.36
CA ILE A 46 5.62 -0.16 -0.13
C ILE A 46 4.98 -1.16 0.84
N ILE A 47 4.15 -2.06 0.33
CA ILE A 47 3.43 -3.05 1.14
C ILE A 47 3.82 -4.44 0.62
N ASP A 48 4.58 -5.17 1.43
CA ASP A 48 4.88 -6.58 1.22
C ASP A 48 3.84 -7.42 1.98
N ARG A 49 2.98 -8.14 1.24
CA ARG A 49 1.91 -8.95 1.81
C ARG A 49 1.49 -10.08 0.88
N ASP A 50 1.20 -11.25 1.46
CA ASP A 50 0.63 -12.41 0.77
C ASP A 50 1.43 -12.85 -0.48
N GLY A 51 2.76 -12.71 -0.45
CA GLY A 51 3.65 -13.09 -1.55
C GLY A 51 3.62 -12.12 -2.74
N ALA A 52 3.09 -10.92 -2.55
CA ALA A 52 3.07 -9.87 -3.55
C ALA A 52 3.57 -8.54 -2.97
N LEU A 53 4.09 -7.69 -3.85
CA LEU A 53 4.61 -6.37 -3.50
C LEU A 53 3.73 -5.30 -4.13
N TYR A 54 3.20 -4.40 -3.30
CA TYR A 54 2.36 -3.30 -3.72
C TYR A 54 3.13 -2.00 -3.50
N LEU A 55 3.24 -1.21 -4.56
CA LEU A 55 3.81 0.13 -4.53
C LEU A 55 2.69 1.14 -4.71
N TYR A 56 2.54 2.10 -3.81
CA TYR A 56 1.49 3.11 -3.88
C TYR A 56 2.04 4.52 -4.11
N ASP A 57 1.71 5.11 -5.27
CA ASP A 57 1.91 6.52 -5.59
C ASP A 57 0.53 7.21 -5.60
N PRO A 58 0.25 8.21 -4.74
CA PRO A 58 -1.06 8.86 -4.68
C PRO A 58 -1.53 9.47 -6.01
N ASN A 59 -0.60 9.82 -6.89
CA ASN A 59 -0.86 10.45 -8.19
C ASN A 59 -0.90 9.45 -9.35
N LYS A 60 -0.46 8.19 -9.14
CA LYS A 60 -0.43 7.16 -10.19
C LYS A 60 -1.15 5.85 -9.82
N GLY A 61 -1.54 5.69 -8.56
CA GLY A 61 -2.22 4.52 -8.02
C GLY A 61 -1.28 3.42 -7.56
N PHE A 62 -1.79 2.18 -7.57
CA PHE A 62 -1.04 1.00 -7.16
C PHE A 62 -0.32 0.35 -8.34
N TYR A 63 0.90 -0.10 -8.08
CA TYR A 63 1.65 -1.01 -8.92
C TYR A 63 1.81 -2.31 -8.15
N LEU A 64 1.32 -3.40 -8.74
CA LEU A 64 1.39 -4.73 -8.15
C LEU A 64 2.50 -5.51 -8.85
N PHE A 65 3.45 -6.00 -8.08
CA PHE A 65 4.53 -6.86 -8.54
C PHE A 65 4.37 -8.25 -7.92
N ASP A 66 4.84 -9.27 -8.62
CA ASP A 66 5.10 -10.55 -7.97
C ASP A 66 6.36 -10.47 -7.09
N TYR A 67 6.60 -11.52 -6.31
CA TYR A 67 7.71 -11.53 -5.35
C TYR A 67 9.11 -11.52 -6.00
N TYR A 68 9.19 -11.73 -7.31
CA TYR A 68 10.43 -11.68 -8.09
C TYR A 68 10.65 -10.31 -8.75
N GLY A 69 9.75 -9.34 -8.52
CA GLY A 69 9.89 -7.98 -9.02
C GLY A 69 9.33 -7.75 -10.42
N ALA A 70 8.59 -8.71 -10.99
CA ALA A 70 7.90 -8.51 -12.27
C ALA A 70 6.56 -7.81 -12.05
N LEU A 71 6.26 -6.80 -12.87
CA LEU A 71 4.98 -6.08 -12.82
C LEU A 71 3.83 -7.00 -13.25
N LYS A 72 2.80 -7.08 -12.40
CA LYS A 72 1.58 -7.87 -12.63
C LYS A 72 0.38 -7.01 -13.01
N ASN A 73 0.21 -5.85 -12.36
CA ASN A 73 -0.94 -4.99 -12.60
C ASN A 73 -0.68 -3.53 -12.21
N ARG A 74 -1.46 -2.61 -12.80
CA ARG A 74 -1.56 -1.21 -12.38
C ARG A 74 -3.02 -0.89 -12.09
N ILE A 75 -3.28 -0.32 -10.92
CA ILE A 75 -4.64 -0.03 -10.46
C ILE A 75 -4.73 1.47 -10.16
N PRO A 76 -5.46 2.25 -10.97
CA PRO A 76 -5.42 3.72 -10.95
C PRO A 76 -6.29 4.33 -9.84
N PHE A 77 -6.22 3.79 -8.62
CA PHE A 77 -6.91 4.34 -7.46
C PHE A 77 -6.06 5.43 -6.82
N LEU A 78 -6.45 6.68 -7.05
CA LEU A 78 -5.70 7.85 -6.64
C LEU A 78 -6.16 8.36 -5.28
N GLN A 79 -5.26 9.04 -4.58
CA GLN A 79 -5.55 9.78 -3.34
C GLN A 79 -6.20 8.95 -2.20
N TRP A 80 -6.00 7.63 -2.21
CA TRP A 80 -6.37 6.77 -1.09
C TRP A 80 -5.43 7.05 0.07
N LYS A 81 -6.01 7.40 1.21
CA LYS A 81 -5.31 7.58 2.49
C LYS A 81 -5.16 6.23 3.15
N ASN A 82 -4.03 6.03 3.84
CA ASN A 82 -3.72 4.82 4.61
C ASN A 82 -3.99 3.49 3.87
N PRO A 83 -3.44 3.31 2.65
CA PRO A 83 -3.68 2.06 1.95
C PRO A 83 -3.06 0.88 2.68
N GLU A 84 -3.78 -0.24 2.68
CA GLU A 84 -3.34 -1.48 3.32
C GLU A 84 -3.73 -2.69 2.47
N VAL A 85 -3.00 -3.79 2.64
CA VAL A 85 -3.35 -5.07 2.03
C VAL A 85 -3.60 -6.09 3.13
N ILE A 86 -4.79 -6.70 3.11
CA ILE A 86 -5.23 -7.68 4.09
C ILE A 86 -5.94 -8.82 3.36
N ALA A 87 -5.42 -10.04 3.49
CA ALA A 87 -5.97 -11.25 2.88
C ALA A 87 -6.25 -11.07 1.37
N GLY A 88 -5.24 -10.57 0.64
CA GLY A 88 -5.29 -10.31 -0.80
C GLY A 88 -6.23 -9.19 -1.26
N ASN A 89 -6.85 -8.43 -0.35
CA ASN A 89 -7.66 -7.26 -0.68
C ASN A 89 -6.88 -5.98 -0.39
N ILE A 90 -6.96 -5.02 -1.30
CA ILE A 90 -6.48 -3.66 -1.11
C ILE A 90 -7.58 -2.85 -0.44
N TYR A 91 -7.22 -2.16 0.63
CA TYR A 91 -8.05 -1.22 1.34
C TYR A 91 -7.45 0.18 1.23
N GLY A 92 -8.29 1.20 1.35
CA GLY A 92 -7.86 2.57 1.51
C GLY A 92 -9.04 3.46 1.84
N PHE A 93 -8.76 4.67 2.25
CA PHE A 93 -9.76 5.58 2.79
C PHE A 93 -9.79 6.88 1.98
N SER A 94 -10.98 7.47 1.82
CA SER A 94 -11.15 8.90 1.63
C SER A 94 -11.70 9.51 2.93
N ASP A 95 -11.98 10.81 2.93
CA ASP A 95 -12.60 11.47 4.08
C ASP A 95 -14.01 10.94 4.38
N HIS A 96 -14.66 10.28 3.42
CA HIS A 96 -16.05 9.84 3.55
C HIS A 96 -16.26 8.35 3.36
N SER A 97 -15.27 7.63 2.85
CA SER A 97 -15.47 6.25 2.42
C SER A 97 -14.26 5.36 2.69
N LEU A 98 -14.54 4.12 3.10
CA LEU A 98 -13.61 3.01 3.05
C LEU A 98 -13.82 2.27 1.74
N TYR A 99 -12.74 2.13 0.99
CA TYR A 99 -12.69 1.35 -0.22
C TYR A 99 -12.08 -0.01 0.03
N ARG A 100 -12.62 -1.04 -0.65
CA ARG A 100 -12.05 -2.38 -0.72
C ARG A 100 -12.05 -2.86 -2.16
N TYR A 101 -10.91 -3.36 -2.60
CA TYR A 101 -10.75 -3.93 -3.94
C TYR A 101 -9.93 -5.21 -3.91
N LYS A 102 -10.39 -6.23 -4.65
CA LYS A 102 -9.63 -7.46 -4.88
C LYS A 102 -8.93 -7.35 -6.24
N PRO A 103 -7.59 -7.40 -6.33
CA PRO A 103 -6.89 -7.39 -7.61
C PRO A 103 -7.41 -8.46 -8.57
N GLY A 104 -7.61 -8.07 -9.83
CA GLY A 104 -8.20 -8.94 -10.88
C GLY A 104 -9.73 -9.02 -10.84
N SER A 105 -10.39 -8.43 -9.84
CA SER A 105 -11.83 -8.19 -9.82
C SER A 105 -12.18 -6.94 -10.64
N LEU A 106 -13.45 -6.85 -11.07
CA LEU A 106 -14.04 -5.61 -11.60
C LEU A 106 -14.80 -4.82 -10.53
N ASN A 107 -14.97 -5.38 -9.33
CA ASN A 107 -15.80 -4.79 -8.28
C ASN A 107 -14.95 -4.06 -7.23
N LEU A 108 -15.07 -2.73 -7.23
CA LEU A 108 -14.70 -1.85 -6.12
C LEU A 108 -15.87 -1.76 -5.16
N ILE A 109 -15.63 -2.03 -3.88
CA ILE A 109 -16.65 -1.91 -2.83
C ILE A 109 -16.35 -0.63 -2.04
N GLU A 110 -17.38 0.19 -1.88
CA GLU A 110 -17.32 1.44 -1.13
C GLU A 110 -18.28 1.38 0.06
N ASN A 111 -17.79 1.70 1.25
CA ASN A 111 -18.59 1.81 2.46
C ASN A 111 -18.43 3.21 3.05
N LYS A 112 -19.53 3.87 3.39
CA LYS A 112 -19.47 5.19 4.04
C LYS A 112 -18.82 5.08 5.41
N LEU A 113 -17.92 6.00 5.71
CA LEU A 113 -17.27 6.12 7.01
C LEU A 113 -18.02 7.09 7.93
N PRO A 114 -18.00 6.84 9.25
CA PRO A 114 -18.40 7.83 10.23
C PRO A 114 -17.52 9.09 10.17
N ALA A 115 -18.04 10.23 10.63
CA ALA A 115 -17.33 11.51 10.61
C ALA A 115 -16.01 11.52 11.39
N VAL A 116 -15.78 10.59 12.33
CA VAL A 116 -14.52 10.48 13.09
C VAL A 116 -13.31 10.12 12.21
N PHE A 117 -13.53 9.62 11.00
CA PHE A 117 -12.46 9.30 10.05
C PHE A 117 -11.99 10.52 9.24
N ILE A 118 -12.73 11.63 9.30
CA ILE A 118 -12.34 12.88 8.65
C ILE A 118 -11.06 13.40 9.30
N ASP A 119 -10.14 13.90 8.48
CA ASP A 119 -8.85 14.46 8.88
C ASP A 119 -7.95 13.50 9.69
N ALA A 120 -8.19 12.19 9.58
CA ALA A 120 -7.33 11.18 10.17
C ALA A 120 -5.91 11.27 9.59
N LEU A 121 -4.92 11.42 10.48
CA LEU A 121 -3.50 11.38 10.13
C LEU A 121 -3.07 9.95 9.78
N GLN A 122 -3.59 8.98 10.54
CA GLN A 122 -3.34 7.58 10.31
C GLN A 122 -4.53 6.73 10.73
N ILE A 123 -4.82 5.69 9.95
CA ILE A 123 -5.85 4.70 10.28
C ILE A 123 -5.18 3.33 10.24
N LYS A 124 -5.37 2.55 11.30
CA LYS A 124 -4.95 1.15 11.38
C LYS A 124 -6.13 0.29 11.84
N ALA A 125 -6.25 -0.90 11.29
CA ALA A 125 -7.25 -1.87 11.71
C ALA A 125 -6.59 -3.22 12.03
N GLY A 126 -7.05 -3.86 13.10
CA GLY A 126 -6.53 -5.16 13.53
C GLY A 126 -7.12 -5.57 14.87
N ASN A 127 -7.17 -6.87 15.14
CA ASN A 127 -7.67 -7.44 16.40
C ASN A 127 -9.08 -6.93 16.76
N ASN A 128 -10.00 -6.94 15.78
CA ASN A 128 -11.37 -6.42 15.91
C ASN A 128 -11.45 -4.96 16.37
N LYS A 129 -10.41 -4.15 16.11
CA LYS A 129 -10.38 -2.74 16.44
C LYS A 129 -9.92 -1.89 15.27
N ALA A 130 -10.48 -0.69 15.20
CA ALA A 130 -9.97 0.40 14.37
C ALA A 130 -9.32 1.45 15.28
N TYR A 131 -8.14 1.90 14.88
CA TYR A 131 -7.34 2.92 15.54
C TYR A 131 -7.23 4.11 14.59
N ILE A 132 -7.75 5.27 15.01
CA ILE A 132 -7.75 6.50 14.21
C ILE A 132 -6.94 7.55 14.95
N LEU A 133 -5.78 7.90 14.39
CA LEU A 133 -4.91 8.95 14.90
C LEU A 133 -5.32 10.29 14.28
N GLN A 134 -5.64 11.26 15.12
CA GLN A 134 -5.92 12.65 14.76
C GLN A 134 -4.95 13.58 15.49
N LYS A 135 -4.90 14.86 15.10
CA LYS A 135 -4.00 15.86 15.73
C LYS A 135 -4.20 15.99 17.25
N ASN A 136 -5.41 15.74 17.73
CA ASN A 136 -5.83 15.92 19.13
C ASN A 136 -5.83 14.61 19.95
N GLY A 137 -5.62 13.44 19.33
CA GLY A 137 -5.63 12.18 20.06
C GLY A 137 -5.78 10.92 19.19
N LEU A 138 -5.85 9.79 19.88
CA LEU A 138 -6.08 8.47 19.30
C LEU A 138 -7.49 7.98 19.67
N HIS A 139 -8.31 7.71 18.67
CA HIS A 139 -9.64 7.12 18.85
C HIS A 139 -9.58 5.61 18.56
N VAL A 140 -10.23 4.80 19.41
CA VAL A 140 -10.27 3.35 19.26
C VAL A 140 -11.71 2.87 19.24
N PHE A 141 -12.07 2.13 18.19
CA PHE A 141 -13.41 1.57 17.99
C PHE A 141 -13.34 0.06 17.87
N SER A 142 -14.37 -0.63 18.35
CA SER A 142 -14.56 -2.05 18.08
C SER A 142 -15.23 -2.25 16.72
N ILE A 143 -14.72 -3.21 15.95
CA ILE A 143 -15.30 -3.67 14.70
C ILE A 143 -16.06 -4.96 15.04
N GLN A 144 -17.40 -4.88 15.03
CA GLN A 144 -18.30 -6.03 15.15
C GLN A 144 -18.54 -6.65 13.78
#